data_AF-A0A3A8KC08-F1
#
_entry.id   AF-A0A3A8KC08-F1
#
_cell.length_a   1.000
_cell.length_b   1.000
_cell.length_c   1.000
_cell.angle_alpha   90.00
_cell.angle_beta   90.00
_cell.angle_gamma   90.00
#
_symmetry.space_group_name_H-M   'P 1'
#
loop_
_entity.id
_entity.type
_entity.pdbx_description
1 polymer ?
#
loop_
_entity_poly.entity_id
_entity_poly.type
_entity_poly.pdbx_seq_one_letter_code
_entity_poly.pdbx_strand_id
1 'polypeptide(L)'
;MTTEPSPTPPARRPRRHFSMIRTFVLADFVTLGNGFAGAGAILASMQALATANPRWLWVAFTLMPVALVMDVADGRIARWRFRKSPLGADLDSLADVISFGMAPAALAFAVGLRGSLDVAALLYFVACGISRLARFNVTSAELSDGTGKVKYFEGTPIPTSLLLVMVLAVAMWQGRIGDALWGG
;
A
#
# COMPACT_ATOMS: atom_id res chain seq x y z
N MET A 1 2.08 62.52 -42.98
CA MET A 1 1.12 61.76 -42.13
C MET A 1 1.87 60.55 -41.58
N THR A 2 2.32 60.67 -40.34
CA THR A 2 3.13 59.69 -39.61
C THR A 2 2.24 58.59 -39.05
N THR A 3 2.49 57.34 -39.42
CA THR A 3 1.82 56.18 -38.82
C THR A 3 2.51 55.85 -37.50
N GLU A 4 1.85 56.10 -36.37
CA GLU A 4 2.32 55.59 -35.07
C GLU A 4 2.17 54.05 -35.00
N PRO A 5 3.16 53.33 -34.45
CA PRO A 5 3.06 51.89 -34.25
C PRO A 5 2.17 51.56 -33.03
N SER A 6 1.29 50.59 -33.20
CA SER A 6 0.41 50.03 -32.16
C SER A 6 1.18 49.54 -30.93
N PRO A 7 0.70 49.79 -29.69
CA PRO A 7 1.33 49.29 -28.48
C PRO A 7 1.24 47.75 -28.40
N THR A 8 2.36 47.10 -28.09
CA THR A 8 2.45 45.66 -27.84
C THR A 8 1.77 45.30 -26.51
N PRO A 9 1.02 44.19 -26.43
CA PRO A 9 0.37 43.77 -25.19
C PRO A 9 1.42 43.34 -24.14
N PRO A 10 1.18 43.61 -22.84
CA PRO A 10 2.14 43.27 -21.78
C PRO A 10 2.30 41.76 -21.63
N ALA A 11 3.55 41.29 -21.54
CA ALA A 11 3.89 39.89 -21.31
C ALA A 11 3.26 39.36 -20.02
N ARG A 12 2.47 38.29 -20.12
CA ARG A 12 1.90 37.59 -18.94
C ARG A 12 3.04 37.01 -18.10
N ARG A 13 3.22 37.53 -16.89
CA ARG A 13 4.16 36.94 -15.91
C ARG A 13 3.73 35.51 -15.56
N PRO A 14 4.62 34.50 -15.60
CA PRO A 14 4.28 33.16 -15.13
C PRO A 14 4.00 33.21 -13.63
N ARG A 15 2.79 32.78 -13.24
CA ARG A 15 2.38 32.68 -11.82
C ARG A 15 3.25 31.64 -11.12
N ARG A 16 3.76 32.02 -9.94
CA ARG A 16 4.84 31.36 -9.18
C ARG A 16 4.59 29.87 -8.91
N HIS A 17 5.59 29.07 -9.27
CA HIS A 17 5.72 27.63 -9.04
C HIS A 17 6.28 27.36 -7.63
N PHE A 18 5.45 27.42 -6.58
CA PHE A 18 5.88 27.01 -5.22
C PHE A 18 4.80 26.21 -4.44
N SER A 19 3.70 25.84 -5.11
CA SER A 19 2.63 25.03 -4.49
C SER A 19 2.79 23.52 -4.68
N MET A 20 3.61 23.06 -5.65
CA MET A 20 3.83 21.62 -5.90
C MET A 20 4.80 21.00 -4.88
N ILE A 21 5.86 21.72 -4.50
CA ILE A 21 6.92 21.17 -3.64
C ILE A 21 6.46 20.98 -2.19
N ARG A 22 5.59 21.86 -1.65
CA ARG A 22 5.03 21.69 -0.30
C ARG A 22 3.96 20.60 -0.20
N THR A 23 3.46 20.12 -1.33
CA THR A 23 2.35 19.15 -1.38
C THR A 23 2.86 17.71 -1.52
N PHE A 24 3.99 17.50 -2.22
CA PHE A 24 4.72 16.22 -2.23
C PHE A 24 5.10 15.78 -0.81
N VAL A 25 5.69 16.71 -0.04
CA VAL A 25 6.19 16.45 1.31
C VAL A 25 5.11 15.98 2.29
N LEU A 26 3.81 16.18 2.04
CA LEU A 26 2.79 15.67 2.98
C LEU A 26 2.28 14.27 2.60
N ALA A 27 1.99 14.03 1.32
CA ALA A 27 1.55 12.71 0.86
C ALA A 27 2.68 11.68 1.05
N ASP A 28 3.88 12.00 0.59
CA ASP A 28 5.06 11.12 0.70
C ASP A 28 5.36 10.74 2.17
N PHE A 29 5.14 11.66 3.12
CA PHE A 29 5.32 11.38 4.56
C PHE A 29 4.25 10.45 5.12
N VAL A 30 3.01 10.51 4.60
CA VAL A 30 1.94 9.58 5.00
C VAL A 30 2.14 8.21 4.36
N THR A 31 2.55 8.15 3.09
CA THR A 31 2.94 6.91 2.40
C THR A 31 4.13 6.24 3.10
N LEU A 32 5.15 7.02 3.46
CA LEU A 32 6.28 6.55 4.27
C LEU A 32 5.80 6.09 5.66
N GLY A 33 4.77 6.72 6.22
CA GLY A 33 4.13 6.29 7.47
C GLY A 33 3.49 4.89 7.35
N ASN A 34 2.75 4.64 6.27
CA ASN A 34 2.20 3.31 5.96
C ASN A 34 3.32 2.28 5.87
N GLY A 35 4.30 2.51 4.99
CA GLY A 35 5.44 1.60 4.80
C GLY A 35 6.25 1.38 6.08
N PHE A 36 6.41 2.40 6.91
CA PHE A 36 7.09 2.31 8.21
C PHE A 36 6.30 1.45 9.20
N ALA A 37 4.97 1.60 9.27
CA ALA A 37 4.12 0.77 10.11
C ALA A 37 4.13 -0.70 9.64
N GLY A 38 4.06 -0.94 8.33
CA GLY A 38 4.17 -2.28 7.73
C GLY A 38 5.52 -2.94 8.00
N ALA A 39 6.62 -2.23 7.76
CA ALA A 39 7.97 -2.70 8.07
C ALA A 39 8.14 -2.94 9.59
N GLY A 40 7.60 -2.06 10.42
CA GLY A 40 7.57 -2.23 11.88
C GLY A 40 6.84 -3.50 12.30
N ALA A 41 5.72 -3.83 11.66
CA ALA A 41 4.98 -5.08 11.92
C ALA A 41 5.79 -6.32 11.51
N ILE A 42 6.53 -6.27 10.41
CA ILE A 42 7.45 -7.35 10.01
C ILE A 42 8.55 -7.52 11.05
N LEU A 43 9.23 -6.44 11.44
CA LEU A 43 10.30 -6.47 12.43
C LEU A 43 9.79 -6.96 13.79
N ALA A 44 8.60 -6.54 14.21
CA ALA A 44 7.96 -7.03 15.42
C ALA A 44 7.63 -8.53 15.32
N SER A 45 7.18 -9.02 14.16
CA SER A 45 6.95 -10.45 13.91
C SER A 45 8.25 -11.25 13.99
N MET A 46 9.35 -10.72 13.43
CA MET A 46 10.69 -11.35 13.55
C MET A 46 11.21 -11.32 14.99
N GLN A 47 10.96 -10.23 15.73
CA GLN A 47 11.37 -10.11 17.12
C GLN A 47 10.59 -11.08 18.02
N ALA A 48 9.30 -11.32 17.72
CA ALA A 48 8.48 -12.33 18.40
C ALA A 48 9.08 -13.73 18.22
N LEU A 49 9.54 -14.06 17.00
CA LEU A 49 10.23 -15.31 16.71
C LEU A 49 11.57 -15.42 17.45
N ALA A 50 12.39 -14.36 17.40
CA ALA A 50 13.73 -14.36 17.98
C ALA A 50 13.74 -14.43 19.52
N THR A 51 12.71 -13.87 20.17
CA THR A 51 12.65 -13.80 21.65
C THR A 51 11.60 -14.70 22.28
N ALA A 52 10.81 -15.42 21.46
CA ALA A 52 9.64 -16.18 21.89
C ALA A 52 8.67 -15.38 22.78
N ASN A 53 8.65 -14.05 22.63
CA ASN A 53 7.88 -13.16 23.48
C ASN A 53 6.60 -12.69 22.78
N PRO A 54 5.41 -13.08 23.26
CA PRO A 54 4.13 -12.78 22.61
C PRO A 54 3.80 -11.27 22.57
N ARG A 55 4.46 -10.44 23.40
CA ARG A 55 4.27 -8.98 23.35
C ARG A 55 4.54 -8.40 21.97
N TRP A 56 5.50 -8.96 21.24
CA TRP A 56 5.88 -8.46 19.92
C TRP A 56 4.87 -8.85 18.84
N LEU A 57 4.15 -9.97 19.01
CA LEU A 57 3.00 -10.28 18.17
C LEU A 57 1.89 -9.24 18.35
N TRP A 58 1.57 -8.86 19.60
CA TRP A 58 0.59 -7.81 19.85
C TRP A 58 0.99 -6.47 19.21
N VAL A 59 2.27 -6.10 19.27
CA VAL A 59 2.79 -4.92 18.56
C VAL A 59 2.54 -5.03 17.05
N ALA A 60 2.89 -6.17 16.44
CA ALA A 60 2.65 -6.40 15.00
C ALA A 60 1.15 -6.33 14.64
N PHE A 61 0.27 -6.92 15.45
CA PHE A 61 -1.18 -6.85 15.28
C PHE A 61 -1.72 -5.43 15.38
N THR A 62 -1.16 -4.58 16.24
CA THR A 62 -1.58 -3.18 16.37
C THR A 62 -1.05 -2.29 15.23
N LEU A 63 0.14 -2.57 14.70
CA LEU A 63 0.75 -1.79 13.62
C LEU A 63 0.05 -2.01 12.27
N MET A 64 -0.51 -3.20 12.03
CA MET A 64 -1.23 -3.52 10.78
C MET A 64 -2.45 -2.60 10.53
N PRO A 65 -3.40 -2.42 11.47
CA PRO A 65 -4.48 -1.44 11.33
C PRO A 65 -3.97 0.00 11.19
N VAL A 66 -2.87 0.35 11.85
CA VAL A 66 -2.28 1.69 11.71
C VAL A 66 -1.77 1.92 10.29
N ALA A 67 -1.09 0.94 9.70
CA ALA A 67 -0.67 0.96 8.29
C ALA A 67 -1.88 1.13 7.36
N LEU A 68 -2.96 0.39 7.61
CA LEU A 68 -4.22 0.52 6.85
C LEU A 68 -4.85 1.91 6.94
N VAL A 69 -4.91 2.49 8.13
CA VAL A 69 -5.46 3.84 8.31
C VAL A 69 -4.59 4.89 7.60
N MET A 70 -3.26 4.74 7.64
CA MET A 70 -2.33 5.62 6.94
C MET A 70 -2.46 5.52 5.42
N ASP A 71 -2.57 4.31 4.88
CA ASP A 71 -2.82 4.07 3.45
C ASP A 71 -4.12 4.74 2.96
N VAL A 72 -5.23 4.48 3.65
CA VAL A 72 -6.53 5.08 3.32
C VAL A 72 -6.48 6.61 3.41
N ALA A 73 -5.75 7.14 4.39
CA ALA A 73 -5.55 8.58 4.54
C ALA A 73 -4.74 9.15 3.37
N ASP A 74 -3.65 8.52 2.95
CA ASP A 74 -2.83 8.97 1.81
C ASP A 74 -3.63 8.96 0.51
N GLY A 75 -4.34 7.85 0.23
CA GLY A 75 -5.21 7.73 -0.92
C GLY A 75 -6.37 8.74 -0.93
N ARG A 76 -6.81 9.23 0.24
CA ARG A 76 -7.82 10.31 0.33
C ARG A 76 -7.20 11.68 0.08
N ILE A 77 -6.03 11.95 0.67
CA ILE A 77 -5.28 13.21 0.50
C ILE A 77 -4.86 13.38 -0.96
N ALA A 78 -4.33 12.33 -1.59
CA ALA A 78 -3.94 12.34 -2.99
C ALA A 78 -5.13 12.63 -3.94
N ARG A 79 -6.31 12.04 -3.67
CA ARG A 79 -7.53 12.31 -4.45
C ARG A 79 -8.04 13.73 -4.28
N TRP A 80 -7.98 14.28 -3.08
CA TRP A 80 -8.43 15.65 -2.80
C TRP A 80 -7.55 16.72 -3.46
N ARG A 81 -6.29 16.40 -3.78
CA ARG A 81 -5.33 17.33 -4.38
C ARG A 81 -5.32 17.35 -5.91
N PHE A 82 -6.13 16.53 -6.58
CA PHE A 82 -6.25 16.45 -8.06
C PHE A 82 -4.91 16.34 -8.82
N ARG A 83 -3.84 15.87 -8.15
CA ARG A 83 -2.48 15.73 -8.69
C ARG A 83 -1.82 14.56 -7.95
N LYS A 84 -1.84 13.36 -8.52
CA LYS A 84 -0.89 12.30 -8.15
C LYS A 84 0.39 12.53 -8.95
N SER A 85 1.54 12.48 -8.28
CA SER A 85 2.85 12.46 -8.94
C SER A 85 3.18 11.02 -9.38
N PRO A 86 3.87 10.81 -10.51
CA PRO A 86 4.39 9.49 -10.88
C PRO A 86 5.23 8.86 -9.76
N LEU A 87 6.15 9.63 -9.16
CA LEU A 87 7.00 9.14 -8.07
C LEU A 87 6.20 8.73 -6.84
N GLY A 88 5.18 9.51 -6.47
CA GLY A 88 4.33 9.21 -5.32
C GLY A 88 3.48 7.96 -5.54
N ALA A 89 3.03 7.71 -6.78
CA ALA A 89 2.26 6.51 -7.11
C ALA A 89 3.12 5.23 -7.03
N ASP A 90 4.39 5.31 -7.42
CA ASP A 90 5.31 4.18 -7.27
C ASP A 90 5.65 3.92 -5.80
N LEU A 91 5.87 4.99 -5.00
CA LEU A 91 6.10 4.87 -3.56
C LEU A 91 4.89 4.26 -2.82
N ASP A 92 3.68 4.66 -3.18
CA ASP A 92 2.39 4.13 -2.68
C ASP A 92 2.33 2.61 -2.91
N SER A 93 2.58 2.19 -4.15
CA SER A 93 2.59 0.77 -4.53
C SER A 93 3.64 -0.05 -3.76
N LEU A 94 4.84 0.51 -3.55
CA LEU A 94 5.90 -0.17 -2.80
C LEU A 94 5.55 -0.30 -1.30
N ALA A 95 5.03 0.77 -0.70
CA ALA A 95 4.59 0.77 0.69
C ALA A 95 3.46 -0.23 0.92
N ASP A 96 2.49 -0.30 0.01
CA ASP A 96 1.37 -1.24 0.10
C ASP A 96 1.79 -2.71 -0.02
N VAL A 97 2.76 -3.03 -0.89
CA VAL A 97 3.31 -4.39 -0.97
C VAL A 97 3.93 -4.80 0.37
N ILE A 98 4.64 -3.89 1.03
CA ILE A 98 5.25 -4.14 2.34
C ILE A 98 4.16 -4.31 3.40
N SER A 99 3.21 -3.39 3.48
CA SER A 99 2.19 -3.33 4.54
C SER A 99 1.06 -4.34 4.41
N PHE A 100 0.62 -4.67 3.20
CA PHE A 100 -0.53 -5.55 2.96
C PHE A 100 -0.18 -6.86 2.25
N GLY A 101 1.03 -6.97 1.69
CA GLY A 101 1.55 -8.22 1.16
C GLY A 101 2.46 -8.92 2.17
N MET A 102 3.60 -8.29 2.46
CA MET A 102 4.67 -8.91 3.24
C MET A 102 4.38 -8.94 4.74
N ALA A 103 3.87 -7.86 5.34
CA ALA A 103 3.61 -7.81 6.78
C ALA A 103 2.59 -8.86 7.29
N PRO A 104 1.44 -9.09 6.62
CA PRO A 104 0.52 -10.16 7.00
C PRO A 104 1.16 -11.55 6.86
N ALA A 105 1.96 -11.76 5.80
CA ALA A 105 2.65 -13.04 5.59
C ALA A 105 3.71 -13.31 6.68
N ALA A 106 4.49 -12.29 7.05
CA ALA A 106 5.47 -12.37 8.13
C ALA A 106 4.79 -12.62 9.49
N LEU A 107 3.66 -11.97 9.75
CA LEU A 107 2.87 -12.17 10.97
C LEU A 107 2.29 -13.59 11.05
N ALA A 108 1.71 -14.08 9.96
CA ALA A 108 1.18 -15.45 9.89
C ALA A 108 2.28 -16.50 10.12
N PHE A 109 3.45 -16.31 9.51
CA PHE A 109 4.62 -17.15 9.75
C PHE A 109 5.09 -17.10 11.21
N ALA A 110 5.09 -15.91 11.82
CA ALA A 110 5.46 -15.73 13.22
C ALA A 110 4.50 -16.43 14.18
N VAL A 111 3.20 -16.41 13.88
CA VAL A 111 2.12 -17.03 14.66
C VAL A 111 2.15 -18.57 14.57
N GLY A 112 2.66 -19.14 13.48
CA GLY A 112 2.87 -20.60 13.42
C GLY A 112 2.74 -21.26 12.05
N LEU A 113 2.39 -20.52 10.99
CA LEU A 113 2.29 -21.04 9.62
C LEU A 113 3.69 -21.30 9.04
N ARG A 114 4.34 -22.37 9.48
CA ARG A 114 5.74 -22.71 9.18
C ARG A 114 5.90 -24.03 8.44
N GLY A 115 4.82 -24.75 8.17
CA GLY A 115 4.85 -25.94 7.32
C GLY A 115 5.33 -25.58 5.91
N SER A 116 5.89 -26.55 5.18
CA SER A 116 6.33 -26.34 3.80
C SER A 116 5.20 -25.87 2.88
N LEU A 117 3.99 -26.41 3.08
CA LEU A 117 2.78 -25.98 2.38
C LEU A 117 2.32 -24.59 2.84
N ASP A 118 2.44 -24.27 4.13
CA ASP A 118 2.09 -22.94 4.65
C ASP A 118 3.00 -21.87 4.04
N VAL A 119 4.31 -22.11 4.02
CA VAL A 119 5.29 -21.20 3.42
C VAL A 119 4.99 -21.03 1.93
N ALA A 120 4.68 -22.11 1.21
CA ALA A 120 4.27 -22.01 -0.19
C ALA A 120 2.99 -21.16 -0.36
N ALA A 121 2.01 -21.33 0.52
CA ALA A 121 0.76 -20.55 0.51
C ALA A 121 1.01 -19.06 0.84
N LEU A 122 1.90 -18.76 1.80
CA LEU A 122 2.29 -17.39 2.16
C LEU A 122 3.05 -16.72 1.02
N LEU A 123 3.98 -17.43 0.38
CA LEU A 123 4.70 -16.91 -0.80
C LEU A 123 3.75 -16.66 -1.96
N TYR A 124 2.79 -17.58 -2.19
CA TYR A 124 1.75 -17.40 -3.19
C TYR A 124 0.87 -16.18 -2.87
N PHE A 125 0.47 -16.00 -1.62
CA PHE A 125 -0.29 -14.83 -1.16
C PHE A 125 0.46 -13.52 -1.47
N VAL A 126 1.75 -13.44 -1.14
CA VAL A 126 2.59 -12.26 -1.45
C VAL A 126 2.69 -12.04 -2.96
N ALA A 127 2.92 -13.10 -3.74
CA ALA A 127 2.99 -13.01 -5.21
C ALA A 127 1.68 -12.51 -5.83
N CYS A 128 0.53 -12.97 -5.32
CA CYS A 128 -0.79 -12.49 -5.72
C CYS A 128 -0.99 -11.01 -5.37
N GLY A 129 -0.56 -10.59 -4.17
CA GLY A 129 -0.62 -9.20 -3.74
C GLY A 129 0.18 -8.28 -4.66
N ILE A 130 1.44 -8.64 -4.94
CA ILE A 130 2.33 -7.91 -5.86
C ILE A 130 1.70 -7.81 -7.25
N SER A 131 1.24 -8.93 -7.82
CA SER A 131 0.66 -8.98 -9.17
C SER A 131 -0.58 -8.09 -9.28
N ARG A 132 -1.41 -8.09 -8.24
CA ARG A 132 -2.61 -7.25 -8.16
C ARG A 132 -2.24 -5.77 -8.14
N LEU A 133 -1.29 -5.37 -7.29
CA LEU A 133 -0.85 -3.97 -7.22
C LEU A 133 -0.18 -3.50 -8.50
N ALA A 134 0.66 -4.33 -9.12
CA ALA A 134 1.27 -4.02 -10.40
C ALA A 134 0.22 -3.76 -11.49
N ARG A 135 -0.85 -4.58 -11.54
CA ARG A 135 -1.96 -4.37 -12.48
C ARG A 135 -2.73 -3.08 -12.19
N PHE A 136 -2.99 -2.78 -10.92
CA PHE A 136 -3.63 -1.50 -10.53
C PHE A 136 -2.77 -0.29 -10.92
N ASN A 137 -1.46 -0.34 -10.72
CA ASN A 137 -0.55 0.77 -11.08
C ASN A 137 -0.59 1.02 -12.60
N VAL A 138 -0.51 -0.04 -13.43
CA VAL A 138 -0.59 0.06 -14.90
C VAL A 138 -1.94 0.64 -15.36
N THR A 139 -3.06 0.10 -14.86
CA THR A 139 -4.39 0.62 -15.21
C THR A 139 -4.56 2.10 -14.80
N SER A 140 -3.98 2.50 -13.66
CA SER A 140 -4.05 3.90 -13.21
C SER A 140 -3.25 4.86 -14.11
N ALA A 141 -2.11 4.39 -14.65
CA ALA A 141 -1.30 5.15 -15.61
C ALA A 141 -2.04 5.32 -16.95
N GLU A 142 -2.66 4.26 -17.46
CA GLU A 142 -3.42 4.30 -18.72
C GLU A 142 -4.64 5.24 -18.64
N LEU A 143 -5.33 5.33 -17.50
CA LEU A 143 -6.46 6.26 -17.30
C LEU A 143 -6.03 7.73 -17.20
N SER A 144 -4.79 8.02 -16.77
CA SER A 144 -4.30 9.39 -16.62
C SER A 144 -3.91 10.04 -17.95
N ASP A 145 -3.70 9.26 -19.00
CA ASP A 145 -3.29 9.74 -20.34
C ASP A 145 -4.45 10.25 -21.22
N GLY A 146 -5.60 10.57 -20.62
CA GLY A 146 -6.60 11.46 -21.23
C GLY A 146 -7.36 10.90 -22.44
N THR A 147 -7.29 9.60 -22.71
CA THR A 147 -8.08 8.96 -23.77
C THR A 147 -9.23 8.16 -23.18
N GLY A 148 -10.45 8.66 -23.33
CA GLY A 148 -11.69 8.06 -22.83
C GLY A 148 -12.07 6.76 -23.55
N LYS A 149 -11.24 5.72 -23.48
CA LYS A 149 -11.60 4.37 -23.93
C LYS A 149 -11.25 3.35 -22.85
N VAL A 150 -12.27 3.02 -22.07
CA VAL A 150 -12.31 1.89 -21.15
C VAL A 150 -11.97 0.62 -21.93
N LYS A 151 -10.89 -0.08 -21.57
CA LYS A 151 -10.63 -1.42 -22.11
C LYS A 151 -10.24 -2.39 -21.00
N TYR A 152 -11.26 -3.15 -20.62
CA TYR A 152 -11.21 -4.49 -20.03
C TYR A 152 -10.57 -4.65 -18.65
N PHE A 153 -11.48 -4.68 -17.67
CA PHE A 153 -11.33 -5.42 -16.43
C PHE A 153 -10.95 -6.87 -16.72
N GLU A 154 -9.73 -7.23 -16.39
CA GLU A 154 -9.43 -8.57 -15.89
C GLU A 154 -8.63 -8.39 -14.62
N GLY A 155 -9.15 -8.89 -13.51
CA GLY A 155 -8.48 -8.83 -12.22
C GLY A 155 -9.43 -9.43 -11.22
N THR A 156 -9.28 -10.72 -10.98
CA THR A 156 -10.07 -11.47 -10.00
C THR A 156 -10.13 -10.67 -8.69
N PRO A 157 -11.34 -10.47 -8.15
CA PRO A 157 -11.56 -9.42 -7.19
C PRO A 157 -10.78 -9.67 -5.87
N ILE A 158 -10.56 -8.52 -5.23
CA ILE A 158 -9.99 -8.21 -3.90
C ILE A 158 -10.43 -9.10 -2.70
N PRO A 159 -11.60 -9.78 -2.68
CA PRO A 159 -12.10 -10.45 -1.46
C PRO A 159 -11.21 -11.54 -0.89
N THR A 160 -10.40 -12.23 -1.70
CA THR A 160 -9.63 -13.40 -1.23
C THR A 160 -8.59 -13.05 -0.15
N SER A 161 -7.93 -11.90 -0.25
CA SER A 161 -6.90 -11.50 0.73
C SER A 161 -7.50 -11.17 2.10
N LEU A 162 -8.59 -10.40 2.12
CA LEU A 162 -9.32 -10.03 3.35
C LEU A 162 -9.99 -11.24 4.01
N LEU A 163 -10.49 -12.17 3.19
CA LEU A 163 -11.13 -13.40 3.66
C LEU A 163 -10.10 -14.32 4.33
N LEU A 164 -8.87 -14.38 3.83
CA LEU A 164 -7.78 -15.16 4.42
C LEU A 164 -7.35 -14.59 5.78
N VAL A 165 -7.22 -13.26 5.90
CA VAL A 165 -6.93 -12.59 7.18
C VAL A 165 -8.06 -12.81 8.21
N MET A 166 -9.32 -12.71 7.78
CA MET A 166 -10.48 -12.98 8.63
C MET A 166 -10.53 -14.43 9.13
N VAL A 167 -10.22 -15.39 8.26
CA VAL A 167 -10.16 -16.81 8.62
C VAL A 167 -9.07 -17.08 9.67
N LEU A 168 -7.88 -16.49 9.51
CA LEU A 168 -6.79 -16.62 10.48
C LEU A 168 -7.11 -15.94 11.82
N ALA A 169 -7.77 -14.78 11.79
CA ALA A 169 -8.23 -14.09 13.00
C ALA A 169 -9.25 -14.93 13.80
N VAL A 170 -10.18 -15.59 13.10
CA VAL A 170 -11.15 -16.51 13.73
C VAL A 170 -10.45 -17.77 14.27
N ALA A 171 -9.50 -18.33 13.53
CA ALA A 171 -8.72 -19.49 14.00
C ALA A 171 -7.91 -19.17 15.27
N MET A 172 -7.32 -17.97 15.34
CA MET A 172 -6.64 -17.46 16.53
C MET A 172 -7.61 -17.25 17.70
N TRP A 173 -8.80 -16.69 17.45
CA TRP A 173 -9.81 -16.47 18.49
C TRP A 173 -10.34 -17.77 19.09
N GLN A 174 -10.34 -18.85 18.30
CA GLN A 174 -10.69 -20.20 18.75
C GLN A 174 -9.52 -20.94 19.45
N GLY A 175 -8.36 -20.30 19.62
CA GLY A 175 -7.20 -20.92 20.27
C GLY A 175 -6.53 -22.04 19.46
N ARG A 176 -6.79 -22.11 18.15
CA ARG A 176 -6.23 -23.14 17.25
C ARG A 176 -4.92 -22.65 16.64
N ILE A 177 -3.92 -22.41 17.48
CA ILE A 177 -2.60 -21.92 17.07
C ILE A 177 -1.59 -23.05 17.25
N GLY A 178 -0.74 -23.30 16.25
CA GLY A 178 0.20 -24.44 16.21
C GLY A 178 -0.37 -25.65 15.46
N ASP A 179 0.05 -26.86 15.85
CA ASP A 179 -0.21 -28.19 15.22
C ASP A 179 -1.71 -28.58 15.06
N ALA A 180 -2.64 -27.71 15.45
CA ALA A 180 -4.09 -27.90 15.37
C ALA A 180 -4.77 -27.13 14.22
N LEU A 181 -4.02 -26.38 13.41
CA LEU A 181 -4.49 -25.74 12.18
C LEU A 181 -4.55 -26.78 11.05
N TRP A 182 -5.66 -27.54 11.02
CA TRP A 182 -6.10 -28.39 9.90
C TRP A 182 -4.98 -28.88 8.96
N GLY A 183 -4.23 -29.89 9.40
CA GLY A 183 -3.24 -30.54 8.53
C GLY A 183 -2.15 -31.33 9.25
N GLY A 184 -1.90 -31.03 10.53
CA GLY A 184 -0.86 -31.68 11.34
C GLY A 184 0.30 -30.75 11.65
#